data_AF-A0A554MMI2-F1
#
_entry.id   AF-A0A554MMI2-F1
#
_cell.length_a   1.000
_cell.length_b   1.000
_cell.length_c   1.000
_cell.angle_alpha   90.00
_cell.angle_beta   90.00
_cell.angle_gamma   90.00
#
_symmetry.space_group_name_H-M   'P 1'
#
loop_
_entity.id
_entity.type
_entity.pdbx_description
1 polymer ?
#
loop_
_entity_poly.entity_id
_entity_poly.type
_entity_poly.pdbx_seq_one_letter_code
_entity_poly.pdbx_strand_id
1 'polypeptide(L)'
;MNIHLTDKKCVACEGGIPPLMEAEILTFKPQVPAWNITRTASGLFRSDEIGTTDARASEQVVGGIVESIPQSISRKFVFKDFKEALAFVDKVGAIAEEEGHHPDMNLFGFKNVLITLSTHAIGGLSENDFIVAAKIDLL
;
A
#
# COMPACT_ATOMS: atom_id res chain seq x y z
N MET A 1 -4.91 22.58 -11.56
CA MET A 1 -3.59 22.57 -10.88
C MET A 1 -3.27 21.10 -10.67
N ASN A 2 -2.31 20.54 -11.42
CA ASN A 2 -1.94 19.14 -11.24
C ASN A 2 -1.13 19.05 -9.95
N ILE A 3 -1.73 18.49 -8.91
CA ILE A 3 -1.04 18.30 -7.64
C ILE A 3 -0.26 16.98 -7.74
N HIS A 4 1.06 17.07 -7.68
CA HIS A 4 1.95 15.90 -7.63
C HIS A 4 2.06 15.39 -6.19
N LEU A 5 1.88 14.08 -5.99
CA LEU A 5 1.95 13.44 -4.67
C LEU A 5 3.32 13.62 -3.99
N THR A 6 4.39 13.73 -4.78
CA THR A 6 5.76 13.94 -4.30
C THR A 6 5.92 15.25 -3.52
N ASP A 7 5.08 16.25 -3.81
CA ASP A 7 5.15 17.59 -3.22
C ASP A 7 4.26 17.72 -1.97
N LYS A 8 3.46 16.70 -1.66
CA LYS A 8 2.59 16.68 -0.49
C LYS A 8 3.33 16.17 0.74
N LYS A 9 2.90 16.62 1.91
CA LYS A 9 3.31 16.08 3.21
C LYS A 9 2.17 15.24 3.77
N CYS A 10 2.50 14.09 4.33
CA CYS A 10 1.51 13.29 5.05
C CYS A 10 0.89 14.09 6.21
N VAL A 11 -0.41 13.90 6.42
CA VAL A 11 -1.15 14.40 7.59
C VAL A 11 -1.39 13.22 8.51
N ALA A 12 -1.24 13.38 9.82
CA ALA A 12 -1.41 12.27 10.76
C ALA A 12 -2.73 11.51 10.53
N CYS A 13 -2.65 10.18 10.47
CA CYS A 13 -3.81 9.32 10.28
C CYS A 13 -4.64 9.30 11.57
N GLU A 14 -5.66 10.16 11.65
CA GLU A 14 -6.62 10.14 12.74
C GLU A 14 -7.66 9.03 12.50
N GLY A 15 -7.99 8.28 13.56
CA GLY A 15 -9.09 7.32 13.51
C GLY A 15 -10.43 8.02 13.28
N GLY A 16 -11.38 7.33 12.63
CA GLY A 16 -12.72 7.86 12.37
C GLY A 16 -12.88 8.55 11.01
N ILE A 17 -11.81 8.72 10.24
CA ILE A 17 -11.88 9.06 8.82
C ILE A 17 -12.06 7.74 8.03
N PRO A 18 -13.03 7.64 7.10
CA PRO A 18 -13.20 6.43 6.31
C PRO A 18 -12.01 6.21 5.35
N PRO A 19 -11.66 4.94 5.05
CA PRO A 19 -10.68 4.64 4.01
C PRO A 19 -11.13 5.16 2.64
N LEU A 20 -10.18 5.43 1.77
CA LEU A 20 -10.44 5.87 0.40
C LEU A 20 -11.33 4.87 -0.34
N MET A 21 -12.30 5.41 -1.07
CA MET A 21 -13.12 4.64 -2.00
C MET A 21 -12.36 4.38 -3.31
N GLU A 22 -12.87 3.43 -4.10
CA GLU A 22 -12.29 3.05 -5.38
C GLU A 22 -12.07 4.26 -6.32
N ALA A 23 -13.06 5.17 -6.41
CA ALA A 23 -12.96 6.35 -7.27
C ALA A 23 -11.80 7.29 -6.85
N GLU A 24 -11.53 7.39 -5.55
CA GLU A 24 -10.45 8.21 -5.01
C GLU A 24 -9.10 7.53 -5.23
N ILE A 25 -9.02 6.22 -5.00
CA ILE A 25 -7.84 5.40 -5.31
C ILE A 25 -7.44 5.56 -6.78
N LEU A 26 -8.41 5.52 -7.70
CA LEU A 26 -8.17 5.69 -9.13
C LEU A 26 -7.70 7.11 -9.50
N THR A 27 -7.89 8.10 -8.63
CA THR A 27 -7.33 9.44 -8.80
C THR A 27 -5.83 9.47 -8.50
N PHE A 28 -5.37 8.69 -7.52
CA PHE A 28 -3.95 8.64 -7.13
C PHE A 28 -3.14 7.61 -7.91
N LYS A 29 -3.75 6.48 -8.28
CA LYS A 29 -3.09 5.35 -8.91
C LYS A 29 -2.23 5.70 -10.15
N PRO A 30 -2.62 6.63 -11.04
CA PRO A 30 -1.80 7.01 -12.19
C PRO A 30 -0.44 7.61 -11.82
N GLN A 31 -0.29 8.18 -10.62
CA GLN A 31 0.97 8.76 -10.14
C GLN A 31 1.94 7.71 -9.57
N VAL A 32 1.44 6.51 -9.25
CA VAL A 32 2.22 5.36 -8.75
C VAL A 32 1.92 4.11 -9.58
N PRO A 33 2.18 4.13 -10.90
CA PRO A 33 1.71 3.10 -11.82
C PRO A 33 2.28 1.70 -11.54
N ALA A 34 3.49 1.63 -10.98
CA ALA A 34 4.19 0.38 -10.66
C ALA A 34 3.72 -0.32 -9.37
N TRP A 35 2.91 0.35 -8.55
CA TRP A 35 2.35 -0.20 -7.32
C TRP A 35 1.09 -1.00 -7.62
N ASN A 36 0.92 -2.15 -6.97
CA ASN A 36 -0.26 -3.00 -7.13
C ASN A 36 -1.24 -2.74 -5.99
N ILE A 37 -2.53 -2.63 -6.30
CA ILE A 37 -3.58 -2.58 -5.28
C ILE A 37 -3.92 -4.01 -4.90
N THR A 38 -3.92 -4.31 -3.60
CA THR A 38 -4.34 -5.60 -3.05
C THR A 38 -5.56 -5.39 -2.17
N ARG A 39 -6.56 -6.27 -2.35
CA ARG A 39 -7.78 -6.32 -1.53
C ARG A 39 -7.73 -7.63 -0.75
N THR A 40 -7.53 -7.55 0.55
CA THR A 40 -7.58 -8.74 1.39
C THR A 40 -9.00 -8.87 1.89
N ALA A 41 -9.77 -9.86 1.41
CA ALA A 41 -11.00 -10.20 2.11
C ALA A 41 -10.60 -10.61 3.54
N SER A 42 -11.06 -9.86 4.56
CA SER A 42 -10.96 -10.29 5.95
C SER A 42 -11.72 -11.62 6.05
N GLY A 43 -10.98 -12.72 6.12
CA GLY A 43 -11.34 -14.02 5.54
C GLY A 43 -12.65 -14.67 6.01
N LEU A 44 -13.12 -15.69 5.28
CA LEU A 44 -12.86 -17.08 5.64
C LEU A 44 -12.35 -17.91 4.45
N PHE A 45 -11.11 -18.42 4.51
CA PHE A 45 -10.60 -19.41 3.54
C PHE A 45 -9.96 -20.60 4.24
N ARG A 46 -10.10 -21.79 3.63
CA ARG A 46 -9.42 -23.03 4.08
C ARG A 46 -8.04 -23.14 3.44
N SER A 47 -7.18 -23.91 4.10
CA SER A 47 -5.71 -23.91 3.98
C SER A 47 -5.11 -24.34 2.63
N ASP A 48 -5.92 -24.73 1.65
CA ASP A 48 -5.51 -25.37 0.40
C ASP A 48 -5.75 -24.53 -0.86
N GLU A 49 -6.35 -23.34 -0.77
CA GLU A 49 -6.83 -22.57 -1.93
C GLU A 49 -5.97 -21.37 -2.37
N ILE A 50 -4.78 -21.13 -1.80
CA ILE A 50 -3.97 -19.98 -2.23
C ILE A 50 -3.11 -20.35 -3.44
N GLY A 51 -3.73 -20.20 -4.61
CA GLY A 51 -3.08 -20.20 -5.92
C GLY A 51 -3.74 -19.19 -6.86
N THR A 52 -2.93 -18.28 -7.40
CA THR A 52 -3.16 -17.44 -8.59
C THR A 52 -4.30 -16.39 -8.57
N THR A 53 -3.89 -15.12 -8.66
CA THR A 53 -4.52 -14.02 -9.41
C THR A 53 -6.06 -14.00 -9.53
N ASP A 54 -6.74 -13.12 -8.77
CA ASP A 54 -8.17 -12.86 -8.88
C ASP A 54 -8.37 -11.37 -8.51
N ALA A 55 -8.92 -10.43 -9.28
CA ALA A 55 -9.76 -10.40 -10.48
C ALA A 55 -11.19 -10.94 -10.37
N ARG A 56 -11.81 -10.87 -9.18
CA ARG A 56 -13.23 -11.09 -8.88
C ARG A 56 -13.53 -10.90 -7.38
N ALA A 57 -13.22 -9.72 -6.82
CA ALA A 57 -13.93 -9.27 -5.62
C ALA A 57 -15.33 -8.81 -6.03
N SER A 58 -16.25 -9.75 -6.26
CA SER A 58 -17.68 -9.45 -6.30
C SER A 58 -18.10 -9.02 -4.90
N GLU A 59 -18.58 -7.79 -4.80
CA GLU A 59 -19.20 -7.16 -3.65
C GLU A 59 -20.09 -8.15 -2.87
N GLN A 60 -19.63 -8.64 -1.71
CA GLN A 60 -20.43 -9.48 -0.83
C GLN A 60 -21.29 -8.57 0.04
N VAL A 61 -22.49 -8.24 -0.47
CA VAL A 61 -23.55 -7.65 0.35
C VAL A 61 -24.12 -8.75 1.25
N VAL A 62 -23.73 -8.74 2.53
CA VAL A 62 -24.40 -9.53 3.57
C VAL A 62 -25.32 -8.59 4.34
N GLY A 63 -26.63 -8.61 4.06
CA GLY A 63 -27.62 -7.95 4.91
C GLY A 63 -27.58 -6.41 4.95
N GLY A 64 -27.10 -5.73 3.91
CA GLY A 64 -27.13 -4.26 3.82
C GLY A 64 -26.01 -3.53 4.58
N ILE A 65 -25.03 -4.27 5.11
CA ILE A 65 -23.76 -3.73 5.62
C ILE A 65 -22.69 -3.93 4.55
N VAL A 66 -22.06 -2.85 4.11
CA VAL A 66 -20.83 -2.89 3.29
C VAL A 66 -19.68 -3.04 4.26
N GLU A 67 -19.14 -4.24 4.39
CA GLU A 67 -17.90 -4.44 5.15
C GLU A 67 -16.74 -3.95 4.27
N SER A 68 -15.99 -2.96 4.74
CA SER A 68 -14.85 -2.42 4.00
C SER A 68 -13.78 -3.50 3.89
N ILE A 69 -13.56 -4.02 2.68
CA ILE A 69 -12.49 -4.98 2.42
C ILE A 69 -11.17 -4.24 2.67
N PRO A 70 -10.29 -4.68 3.59
CA PRO A 70 -9.03 -3.98 3.82
C PRO A 70 -8.19 -3.96 2.54
N GLN A 71 -7.72 -2.76 2.21
CA GLN A 71 -6.95 -2.48 1.00
C GLN A 71 -5.53 -2.04 1.37
N SER A 72 -4.58 -2.44 0.55
CA SER A 72 -3.20 -1.99 0.61
C SER A 72 -2.66 -1.76 -0.79
N ILE A 73 -1.55 -1.03 -0.90
CA ILE A 73 -0.75 -1.00 -2.12
C ILE A 73 0.61 -1.62 -1.85
N SER A 74 1.15 -2.33 -2.83
CA SER A 74 2.46 -2.97 -2.68
C SER A 74 3.30 -2.92 -3.95
N ARG A 75 4.61 -2.85 -3.78
CA ARG A 75 5.58 -2.92 -4.87
C ARG A 75 6.79 -3.75 -4.45
N LYS A 76 7.21 -4.64 -5.36
CA LYS A 76 8.43 -5.44 -5.21
C LYS A 76 9.58 -4.76 -5.95
N PHE A 77 10.68 -4.57 -5.24
CA PHE A 77 11.95 -4.07 -5.75
C PHE A 77 12.96 -5.22 -5.74
N VAL A 78 13.79 -5.31 -6.78
CA VAL A 78 14.82 -6.34 -6.93
C VAL A 78 16.15 -5.67 -7.20
N PHE A 79 17.14 -5.97 -6.37
CA PHE A 79 18.46 -5.36 -6.40
C PHE A 79 19.52 -6.33 -6.91
N LYS A 80 20.73 -5.83 -7.13
CA LYS A 80 21.86 -6.67 -7.56
C LYS A 80 22.29 -7.63 -6.45
N ASP A 81 22.37 -7.14 -5.22
CA ASP A 81 22.83 -7.86 -4.04
C ASP A 81 22.15 -7.39 -2.74
N PHE A 82 22.47 -8.04 -1.63
CA PHE A 82 21.90 -7.74 -0.32
C PHE A 82 22.28 -6.36 0.21
N LYS A 83 23.48 -5.87 -0.12
CA LYS A 83 23.95 -4.56 0.36
C LYS A 83 23.12 -3.44 -0.26
N GLU A 84 22.84 -3.52 -1.57
CA GLU A 84 21.96 -2.59 -2.25
C GLU A 84 20.52 -2.66 -1.72
N ALA A 85 19.99 -3.87 -1.49
CA ALA A 85 18.66 -4.06 -0.92
C ALA A 85 18.53 -3.45 0.49
N LEU A 86 19.53 -3.65 1.35
CA LEU A 86 19.55 -3.07 2.69
C LEU A 86 19.64 -1.54 2.64
N ALA A 87 20.51 -0.98 1.79
CA ALA A 87 20.62 0.47 1.62
C ALA A 87 19.32 1.10 1.10
N PHE A 88 18.55 0.39 0.28
CA PHE A 88 17.21 0.83 -0.12
C PHE A 88 16.24 0.84 1.06
N VAL A 89 16.21 -0.22 1.87
CA VAL A 89 15.37 -0.27 3.09
C VAL A 89 15.67 0.90 4.02
N ASP A 90 16.95 1.23 4.24
CA ASP A 90 17.34 2.38 5.08
C ASP A 90 16.79 3.71 4.55
N LYS A 91 16.85 3.92 3.22
CA LYS A 91 16.28 5.12 2.58
C LYS A 91 14.77 5.18 2.70
N VAL A 92 14.07 4.05 2.52
CA VAL A 92 12.62 3.98 2.72
C VAL A 92 12.26 4.27 4.17
N GLY A 93 13.02 3.74 5.12
CA GLY A 93 12.88 4.05 6.55
C GLY A 93 13.01 5.55 6.84
N ALA A 94 13.98 6.23 6.24
CA ALA A 94 14.12 7.68 6.39
C ALA A 94 12.91 8.45 5.85
N ILE A 95 12.38 8.07 4.68
CA ILE A 95 11.14 8.67 4.14
C ILE A 95 9.96 8.43 5.09
N ALA A 96 9.83 7.21 5.61
CA ALA A 96 8.73 6.83 6.51
C ALA A 96 8.73 7.67 7.79
N GLU A 97 9.89 7.85 8.42
CA GLU A 97 10.06 8.70 9.60
C GLU A 97 9.79 10.17 9.29
N GLU A 98 10.26 10.66 8.14
CA GLU A 98 10.04 12.05 7.74
C GLU A 98 8.54 12.34 7.50
N GLU A 99 7.81 11.38 6.92
CA GLU A 99 6.38 11.49 6.65
C GLU A 99 5.50 11.10 7.85
N GLY A 100 6.05 10.41 8.85
CA GLY A 100 5.27 9.85 9.95
C GLY A 100 4.28 8.78 9.50
N HIS A 101 4.56 8.10 8.39
CA HIS A 101 3.71 7.04 7.82
C HIS A 101 4.57 5.84 7.41
N HIS A 102 4.36 4.72 8.09
CA HIS A 102 5.31 3.61 8.11
C HIS A 102 4.82 2.44 7.26
N PRO A 103 5.57 2.01 6.22
CA PRO A 103 5.25 0.81 5.46
C PRO A 103 5.58 -0.47 6.22
N ASP A 104 4.92 -1.55 5.85
CA ASP A 104 5.44 -2.89 6.06
C ASP A 104 6.54 -3.17 5.03
N MET A 105 7.71 -3.62 5.51
CA MET A 105 8.88 -3.88 4.67
C MET A 105 9.40 -5.31 4.86
N ASN A 106 9.45 -6.07 3.77
CA ASN A 106 10.00 -7.43 3.78
C ASN A 106 11.23 -7.48 2.88
N LEU A 107 12.41 -7.64 3.49
CA LEU A 107 13.63 -8.00 2.76
C LEU A 107 13.78 -9.53 2.75
N PHE A 108 13.77 -10.14 1.58
CA PHE A 108 13.78 -11.61 1.44
C PHE A 108 14.51 -12.09 0.18
N GLY A 109 14.88 -13.37 0.17
CA GLY A 109 15.52 -14.00 -0.99
C GLY A 109 16.79 -13.27 -1.43
N PHE A 110 17.59 -12.81 -0.45
CA PHE A 110 18.85 -12.07 -0.59
C PHE A 110 18.74 -10.64 -1.15
N LYS A 111 17.94 -10.39 -2.19
CA LYS A 111 17.97 -9.13 -2.93
C LYS A 111 16.60 -8.57 -3.30
N ASN A 112 15.53 -9.08 -2.70
CA ASN A 112 14.17 -8.60 -2.94
C ASN A 112 13.69 -7.79 -1.73
N VAL A 113 13.04 -6.66 -2.00
CA VAL A 113 12.35 -5.87 -0.99
C VAL A 113 10.89 -5.72 -1.45
N LEU A 114 9.94 -6.19 -0.65
CA LEU A 114 8.52 -5.90 -0.83
C LEU A 114 8.16 -4.77 0.14
N ILE A 115 7.60 -3.69 -0.41
CA ILE A 115 7.01 -2.61 0.36
C ILE A 115 5.51 -2.72 0.25
N THR A 116 4.82 -2.70 1.38
CA THR A 116 3.36 -2.67 1.47
C THR A 116 2.95 -1.46 2.31
N LEU A 117 1.99 -0.68 1.80
CA LEU A 117 1.46 0.51 2.45
C LEU A 117 -0.04 0.35 2.68
N SER A 118 -0.46 0.58 3.91
CA SER A 118 -1.85 0.75 4.31
C SER A 118 -1.91 1.62 5.56
N THR A 119 -3.07 2.21 5.81
CA THR A 119 -3.30 3.01 7.00
C THR A 119 -4.05 2.19 8.05
N HIS A 120 -3.34 1.70 9.07
CA HIS A 120 -3.91 0.80 10.09
C HIS A 120 -5.04 1.41 10.91
N ALA A 121 -4.94 2.69 11.31
CA ALA A 121 -6.01 3.41 12.02
C ALA A 121 -7.33 3.45 11.23
N ILE A 122 -7.16 3.38 9.90
CA ILE A 122 -8.10 3.31 8.80
C ILE A 122 -8.89 2.03 8.56
N GLY A 123 -8.22 0.91 8.82
CA GLY A 123 -8.52 -0.38 8.20
C GLY A 123 -8.39 -0.41 6.67
N GLY A 124 -7.65 0.50 6.03
CA GLY A 124 -7.58 0.58 4.56
C GLY A 124 -6.61 1.63 4.02
N LEU A 125 -6.81 2.07 2.78
CA LEU A 125 -5.95 3.05 2.14
C LEU A 125 -6.34 4.48 2.53
N SER A 126 -5.35 5.32 2.74
CA SER A 126 -5.46 6.78 2.81
C SER A 126 -4.59 7.43 1.73
N GLU A 127 -4.70 8.74 1.57
CA GLU A 127 -3.82 9.48 0.65
C GLU A 127 -2.33 9.34 1.03
N ASN A 128 -2.02 9.19 2.32
CA ASN A 128 -0.64 9.05 2.80
C ASN A 128 0.06 7.83 2.23
N ASP A 129 -0.68 6.74 2.03
CA ASP A 129 -0.15 5.53 1.38
C ASP A 129 0.39 5.86 -0.02
N PHE A 130 -0.33 6.68 -0.77
CA PHE A 130 0.08 7.10 -2.11
C PHE A 130 1.19 8.16 -2.10
N ILE A 131 1.22 9.06 -1.10
CA ILE A 131 2.30 10.05 -0.93
C ILE A 131 3.63 9.33 -0.67
N VAL A 132 3.66 8.41 0.30
CA VAL A 132 4.87 7.65 0.61
C VAL A 132 5.30 6.79 -0.57
N ALA A 133 4.35 6.11 -1.24
CA ALA A 133 4.65 5.33 -2.45
C ALA A 133 5.31 6.19 -3.56
N ALA A 134 4.79 7.39 -3.80
CA ALA A 134 5.34 8.30 -4.80
C ALA A 134 6.75 8.80 -4.44
N LYS A 135 7.04 9.01 -3.15
CA LYS A 135 8.39 9.39 -2.69
C LYS A 135 9.38 8.24 -2.78
N ILE A 136 8.95 7.02 -2.48
CA ILE A 136 9.77 5.81 -2.66
C ILE A 136 10.12 5.60 -4.14
N ASP A 137 9.22 5.93 -5.07
CA ASP A 137 9.46 5.82 -6.51
C ASP A 137 10.60 6.74 -7.03
N LEU A 138 11.04 7.72 -6.24
CA LEU A 138 12.15 8.62 -6.56
C LEU A 138 13.54 8.11 -6.12
N LEU A 139 13.61 6.97 -5.41
CA LEU A 139 14.85 6.37 -4.92
C LEU A 139 15.59 5.53 -5.96
#